data_AF-A0A1A9GJ80-F1
#
_entry.id   AF-A0A1A9GJ80-F1
#
_cell.length_a   1.000
_cell.length_b   1.000
_cell.length_c   1.000
_cell.angle_alpha   90.00
_cell.angle_beta   90.00
_cell.angle_gamma   90.00
#
_symmetry.space_group_name_H-M   'P 1'
#
loop_
_entity.id
_entity.type
_entity.pdbx_description
1 polymer ?
#
loop_
_entity_poly.entity_id
_entity_poly.type
_entity_poly.pdbx_seq_one_letter_code
_entity_poly.pdbx_strand_id
1 'polypeptide(L)'
;MTAQPEPTIELFRTATGQRLHILGCPHVGSPVVAATANDLARLAICTWCRAEIHGTGRTYCHSLDDAMRVLGCWEGTHRLIRDALRFVAYDEIWLPHSDSYIALGRGGRCVARVGKGYVTIAATETYVELPGHRAGRGGGAPRVERLGPICPRHFLATSIAGVCDACES
;
A
#
# COMPACT_ATOMS: atom_id res chain seq x y z
N MET A 1 1.20 20.44 -38.22
CA MET A 1 0.92 20.13 -36.81
C MET A 1 1.18 18.65 -36.62
N THR A 2 2.35 18.29 -36.11
CA THR A 2 2.73 16.90 -35.84
C THR A 2 1.96 16.44 -34.60
N ALA A 3 1.06 15.48 -34.77
CA ALA A 3 0.46 14.78 -33.64
C ALA A 3 1.60 14.17 -32.83
N GLN A 4 1.76 14.56 -31.56
CA GLN A 4 2.65 13.84 -30.67
C GLN A 4 2.12 12.41 -30.58
N PRO A 5 2.98 11.38 -30.72
CA PRO A 5 2.54 10.01 -30.50
C PRO A 5 1.99 9.94 -29.07
N GLU A 6 0.74 9.50 -28.93
CA GLU A 6 0.17 9.18 -27.63
C GLU A 6 1.15 8.23 -26.92
N PRO A 7 1.47 8.47 -25.63
CA PRO A 7 2.37 7.58 -24.92
C PRO A 7 1.77 6.17 -24.94
N THR A 8 2.42 5.24 -25.65
CA THR A 8 2.07 3.83 -25.60
C THR A 8 2.41 3.31 -24.21
N ILE A 9 1.39 3.23 -23.36
CA ILE A 9 1.53 2.72 -22.00
C ILE A 9 1.80 1.22 -22.07
N GLU A 10 2.96 0.80 -21.57
CA GLU A 10 3.30 -0.62 -21.47
C GLU A 10 2.41 -1.32 -20.43
N LEU A 11 1.86 -2.47 -20.82
CA LEU A 11 0.99 -3.29 -19.99
C LEU A 11 1.67 -4.62 -19.64
N PHE A 12 1.35 -5.12 -18.46
CA PHE A 12 1.95 -6.28 -17.83
C PHE A 12 0.88 -7.24 -17.33
N ARG A 13 1.23 -8.52 -17.25
CA ARG A 13 0.38 -9.57 -16.68
C ARG A 13 0.71 -9.82 -15.21
N THR A 14 -0.32 -10.21 -14.46
CA THR A 14 -0.14 -10.85 -13.15
C THR A 14 0.09 -12.34 -13.32
N ALA A 15 0.60 -13.00 -12.27
CA ALA A 15 0.77 -14.46 -12.25
C ALA A 15 -0.53 -15.23 -12.54
N THR A 16 -1.68 -14.66 -12.16
CA THR A 16 -3.01 -15.23 -12.41
C THR A 16 -3.56 -14.99 -13.81
N GLY A 17 -2.98 -14.07 -14.58
CA GLY A 17 -3.30 -13.84 -16.00
C GLY A 17 -4.70 -13.27 -16.30
N GLN A 18 -5.47 -12.82 -15.31
CA GLN A 18 -6.88 -12.44 -15.54
C GLN A 18 -7.08 -11.02 -16.09
N ARG A 19 -6.15 -10.10 -15.86
CA ARG A 19 -6.25 -8.70 -16.28
C ARG A 19 -4.87 -8.12 -16.62
N LEU A 20 -4.88 -7.01 -17.37
CA LEU A 20 -3.69 -6.24 -17.72
C LEU A 20 -3.47 -5.08 -16.75
N HIS A 21 -2.20 -4.76 -16.50
CA HIS A 21 -1.81 -3.79 -15.49
C HIS A 21 -0.66 -2.92 -15.97
N ILE A 22 -0.61 -1.66 -15.54
CA ILE A 22 0.61 -0.85 -15.65
C ILE A 22 1.64 -1.29 -14.59
N LEU A 23 2.92 -0.99 -14.80
CA LEU A 23 4.02 -1.43 -13.94
C LEU A 23 3.81 -1.07 -12.45
N GLY A 24 3.29 0.14 -12.19
CA GLY A 24 3.06 0.64 -10.83
C GLY A 24 1.83 0.07 -10.12
N CYS A 25 1.06 -0.81 -10.76
CA CYS A 25 -0.12 -1.40 -10.12
C CYS A 25 0.30 -2.37 -9.00
N PRO A 26 -0.30 -2.29 -7.80
CA PRO A 26 0.03 -3.18 -6.68
C PRO A 26 -0.26 -4.67 -6.93
N HIS A 27 -1.04 -4.99 -7.96
CA HIS A 27 -1.29 -6.36 -8.38
C HIS A 27 -0.16 -6.95 -9.22
N VAL A 28 0.71 -6.12 -9.80
CA VAL A 28 1.89 -6.57 -10.55
C VAL A 28 2.93 -7.04 -9.56
N GLY A 29 3.10 -8.37 -9.49
CA GLY A 29 4.12 -9.00 -8.68
C GLY A 29 5.50 -8.98 -9.34
N SER A 30 6.42 -9.73 -8.75
CA SER A 30 7.74 -10.04 -9.32
C SER A 30 7.83 -11.55 -9.56
N PRO A 31 8.39 -12.03 -10.69
CA PRO A 31 8.92 -11.25 -11.81
C PRO A 31 7.81 -10.62 -12.66
N VAL A 32 8.15 -9.50 -13.33
CA VAL A 32 7.24 -8.76 -14.20
C VAL A 32 7.24 -9.39 -15.59
N VAL A 33 6.05 -9.60 -16.17
CA VAL A 33 5.89 -10.18 -17.52
C VAL A 33 5.12 -9.20 -18.40
N ALA A 34 5.77 -8.72 -19.47
CA ALA A 34 5.13 -7.84 -20.46
C ALA A 34 3.96 -8.54 -21.15
N ALA A 35 2.90 -7.79 -21.45
CA ALA A 35 1.75 -8.28 -22.18
C ALA A 35 2.11 -8.51 -23.65
N THR A 36 1.73 -9.67 -24.18
CA THR A 36 1.85 -9.97 -25.61
C THR A 36 0.70 -9.37 -26.41
N ALA A 37 0.82 -9.32 -27.74
CA ALA A 37 -0.28 -8.91 -28.62
C ALA A 37 -1.58 -9.74 -28.40
N ASN A 38 -1.43 -11.04 -28.11
CA ASN A 38 -2.57 -11.90 -27.82
C ASN A 38 -3.22 -11.57 -26.47
N ASP A 39 -2.45 -11.14 -25.47
CA ASP A 39 -3.00 -10.70 -24.18
C ASP A 39 -3.79 -9.39 -24.35
N LEU A 40 -3.25 -8.44 -25.13
CA LEU A 40 -3.90 -7.16 -25.44
C LEU A 40 -5.26 -7.35 -26.14
N ALA A 41 -5.39 -8.38 -26.98
CA ALA A 41 -6.64 -8.68 -27.69
C ALA A 41 -7.71 -9.35 -26.80
N ARG A 42 -7.33 -9.96 -25.67
CA ARG A 42 -8.21 -10.87 -24.90
C ARG A 42 -8.50 -10.41 -23.48
N LEU A 43 -7.59 -9.68 -22.86
CA LEU A 43 -7.66 -9.37 -21.44
C LEU A 43 -8.11 -7.93 -21.22
N ALA A 44 -9.05 -7.76 -20.30
CA ALA A 44 -9.44 -6.42 -19.85
C ALA A 44 -8.32 -5.80 -18.99
N ILE A 45 -8.18 -4.48 -19.08
CA ILE A 45 -7.31 -3.72 -18.18
C ILE A 45 -7.94 -3.71 -16.77
N CYS A 46 -7.10 -3.88 -15.75
CA CYS A 46 -7.45 -3.69 -14.35
C CYS A 46 -8.18 -2.37 -14.16
N THR A 47 -9.29 -2.39 -13.42
CA THR A 47 -10.13 -1.21 -13.20
C THR A 47 -9.34 -0.02 -12.64
N TRP A 48 -8.35 -0.26 -11.77
CA TRP A 48 -7.47 0.79 -11.22
C TRP A 48 -6.50 1.33 -12.27
N CYS A 49 -5.89 0.45 -13.06
CA CYS A 49 -4.99 0.86 -14.15
C CYS A 49 -5.74 1.65 -15.21
N ARG A 50 -6.98 1.24 -15.53
CA ARG A 50 -7.85 1.96 -16.46
C ARG A 50 -8.18 3.37 -15.95
N ALA A 51 -8.55 3.52 -14.69
CA ALA A 51 -8.77 4.85 -14.09
C ALA A 51 -7.50 5.72 -14.17
N GLU A 52 -6.33 5.15 -13.90
CA GLU A 52 -5.06 5.86 -13.98
C GLU A 52 -4.71 6.30 -15.40
N ILE A 53 -4.88 5.41 -16.38
CA ILE A 53 -4.69 5.72 -17.81
C ILE A 53 -5.61 6.87 -18.25
N HIS A 54 -6.82 6.96 -17.69
CA HIS A 54 -7.77 8.06 -17.94
C HIS A 54 -7.57 9.28 -17.01
N GLY A 55 -6.45 9.38 -16.30
CA GLY A 55 -6.10 10.55 -15.49
C GLY A 55 -6.87 10.70 -14.17
N THR A 56 -7.56 9.65 -13.71
CA THR A 56 -8.37 9.67 -12.47
C THR A 56 -7.83 8.75 -11.37
N GLY A 57 -6.65 8.15 -11.56
CA GLY A 57 -6.22 6.99 -10.77
C GLY A 57 -5.32 7.25 -9.56
N ARG A 58 -4.53 8.33 -9.54
CA ARG A 58 -3.58 8.60 -8.45
C ARG A 58 -3.65 10.04 -7.97
N THR A 59 -3.59 10.21 -6.66
CA THR A 59 -3.41 11.50 -6.01
C THR A 59 -1.96 11.59 -5.58
N TYR A 60 -1.14 12.37 -6.29
CA TYR A 60 0.27 12.56 -5.95
C TYR A 60 0.42 13.57 -4.82
N CYS A 61 1.32 13.28 -3.87
CA CYS A 61 1.61 14.12 -2.72
C CYS A 61 3.06 14.61 -2.79
N HIS A 62 3.31 15.81 -2.28
CA HIS A 62 4.66 16.42 -2.29
C HIS A 62 5.56 15.92 -1.16
N SER A 63 4.96 15.40 -0.08
CA SER A 63 5.71 14.88 1.08
C SER A 63 4.96 13.72 1.74
N LEU A 64 5.70 12.93 2.51
CA LEU A 64 5.11 11.84 3.29
C LEU A 64 4.13 12.36 4.36
N ASP A 65 4.43 13.52 4.96
CA ASP A 65 3.55 14.14 5.96
C ASP A 65 2.23 14.61 5.34
N ASP A 66 2.27 15.20 4.13
CA ASP A 66 1.08 15.54 3.37
C ASP A 66 0.24 14.29 3.04
N ALA A 67 0.89 13.24 2.57
CA ALA A 67 0.24 11.98 2.27
C ALA A 67 -0.40 11.33 3.52
N MET A 68 0.28 11.37 4.67
CA MET A 68 -0.27 10.88 5.96
C MET A 68 -1.49 11.68 6.41
N ARG A 69 -1.50 13.00 6.18
CA ARG A 69 -2.67 13.85 6.44
C ARG A 69 -3.81 13.52 5.48
N VAL A 70 -3.55 13.40 4.18
CA VAL A 70 -4.56 13.07 3.16
C VAL A 70 -5.19 11.70 3.45
N LEU A 71 -4.38 10.69 3.76
CA LEU A 71 -4.88 9.35 4.11
C LEU A 71 -5.65 9.36 5.45
N GLY A 72 -5.34 10.31 6.35
CA GLY A 72 -5.87 10.35 7.70
C GLY A 72 -5.22 9.32 8.61
N CYS A 73 -3.89 9.20 8.56
CA CYS A 73 -3.11 8.43 9.54
C CYS A 73 -3.19 9.12 10.91
N TRP A 74 -3.36 8.34 11.97
CA TRP A 74 -3.33 8.88 13.34
C TRP A 74 -1.98 9.50 13.66
N GLU A 75 -1.96 10.73 14.17
CA GLU A 75 -0.74 11.51 14.40
C GLU A 75 0.27 10.78 15.30
N GLY A 76 -0.22 10.01 16.29
CA GLY A 76 0.60 9.17 17.17
C GLY A 76 1.44 8.12 16.45
N THR A 77 1.09 7.72 15.22
CA THR A 77 1.87 6.76 14.43
C THR A 77 2.84 7.40 13.43
N HIS A 78 2.79 8.72 13.22
CA HIS A 78 3.58 9.38 12.16
C HIS A 78 5.08 9.19 12.35
N ARG A 79 5.56 9.28 13.59
CA ARG A 79 6.98 9.02 13.90
C ARG A 79 7.36 7.57 13.60
N LEU A 80 6.53 6.60 13.99
CA LEU A 80 6.79 5.18 13.74
C LEU A 80 6.82 4.86 12.23
N ILE A 81 5.94 5.48 11.45
CA ILE A 81 5.92 5.37 9.98
C ILE A 81 7.23 5.89 9.40
N ARG A 82 7.69 7.08 9.81
CA ARG A 82 8.97 7.65 9.35
C ARG A 82 10.15 6.78 9.74
N ASP A 83 10.19 6.30 10.98
CA ASP A 83 11.26 5.44 11.47
C ASP A 83 11.32 4.10 10.70
N ALA A 84 10.17 3.51 10.37
CA ALA A 84 10.09 2.29 9.56
C ALA A 84 10.59 2.53 8.12
N LEU A 85 10.36 3.71 7.57
CA LEU A 85 10.71 4.07 6.19
C LEU A 85 12.08 4.72 6.03
N ARG A 86 12.83 4.94 7.11
CA ARG A 86 14.06 5.77 7.12
C ARG A 86 15.15 5.38 6.12
N PHE A 87 15.13 4.14 5.62
CA PHE A 87 16.10 3.63 4.62
C PHE A 87 15.47 3.30 3.27
N VAL A 88 14.19 3.61 3.08
CA VAL A 88 13.49 3.39 1.80
C VAL A 88 13.76 4.58 0.89
N ALA A 89 14.48 4.36 -0.20
CA ALA A 89 14.65 5.36 -1.24
C ALA A 89 13.41 5.41 -2.15
N TYR A 90 12.83 6.59 -2.33
CA TYR A 90 11.68 6.83 -3.21
C TYR A 90 11.80 8.21 -3.87
N ASP A 91 11.19 8.38 -5.04
CA ASP A 91 11.09 9.64 -5.80
C ASP A 91 9.63 10.09 -6.03
N GLU A 92 8.66 9.23 -5.71
CA GLU A 92 7.25 9.49 -5.91
C GLU A 92 6.43 9.09 -4.67
N ILE A 93 5.39 9.87 -4.36
CA ILE A 93 4.43 9.58 -3.29
C ILE A 93 3.02 9.76 -3.86
N TRP A 94 2.17 8.75 -3.73
CA TRP A 94 0.77 8.88 -4.17
C TRP A 94 -0.18 8.02 -3.35
N LEU A 95 -1.45 8.39 -3.38
CA LEU A 95 -2.55 7.51 -2.99
C LEU A 95 -3.18 6.93 -4.25
N PRO A 96 -3.56 5.63 -4.26
CA PRO A 96 -4.39 5.10 -5.33
C PRO A 96 -5.79 5.70 -5.24
N HIS A 97 -6.57 5.61 -6.32
CA HIS A 97 -7.94 6.14 -6.40
C HIS A 97 -8.86 5.77 -5.22
N SER A 98 -8.65 4.61 -4.59
CA SER A 98 -9.44 4.17 -3.43
C SER A 98 -9.04 4.83 -2.11
N ASP A 99 -7.99 5.64 -2.08
CA ASP A 99 -7.36 6.24 -0.90
C ASP A 99 -7.09 5.22 0.22
N SER A 100 -6.70 4.00 -0.16
CA SER A 100 -6.62 2.86 0.76
C SER A 100 -5.26 2.73 1.44
N TYR A 101 -4.22 3.34 0.87
CA TYR A 101 -2.85 3.40 1.40
C TYR A 101 -2.06 4.50 0.68
N ILE A 102 -0.95 4.92 1.25
CA ILE A 102 0.07 5.74 0.58
C ILE A 102 1.08 4.79 -0.06
N ALA A 103 1.40 5.00 -1.33
CA ALA A 103 2.43 4.30 -2.06
C ALA A 103 3.69 5.17 -2.16
N LEU A 104 4.85 4.57 -1.94
CA LEU A 104 6.14 5.16 -2.24
C LEU A 104 6.69 4.49 -3.49
N GLY A 105 7.01 5.29 -4.51
CA GLY A 105 7.56 4.79 -5.77
C GLY A 105 9.03 5.11 -5.94
N ARG A 106 9.70 4.23 -6.69
CA ARG A 106 11.04 4.44 -7.20
C ARG A 106 11.11 3.88 -8.61
N GLY A 107 11.44 4.72 -9.59
CA GLY A 107 11.56 4.29 -11.00
C GLY A 107 10.31 3.56 -11.52
N GLY A 108 9.12 4.08 -11.19
CA GLY A 108 7.84 3.52 -11.64
C GLY A 108 7.35 2.26 -10.89
N ARG A 109 8.07 1.81 -9.85
CA ARG A 109 7.68 0.65 -9.01
C ARG A 109 7.32 1.10 -7.60
N CYS A 110 6.29 0.49 -7.03
CA CYS A 110 5.96 0.68 -5.62
C CYS A 110 7.00 -0.05 -4.74
N VAL A 111 7.78 0.70 -3.96
CA VAL A 111 8.84 0.18 -3.08
C VAL A 111 8.38 0.07 -1.62
N ALA A 112 7.40 0.85 -1.21
CA ALA A 112 6.75 0.71 0.10
C ALA A 112 5.29 1.16 0.06
N ARG A 113 4.51 0.72 1.05
CA ARG A 113 3.13 1.16 1.27
C ARG A 113 2.89 1.47 2.73
N VAL A 114 2.08 2.49 3.00
CA VAL A 114 1.64 2.87 4.35
C VAL A 114 0.12 2.84 4.38
N GLY A 115 -0.45 1.97 5.20
CA GLY A 115 -1.86 2.03 5.58
C GLY A 115 -2.01 2.71 6.95
N LYS A 116 -3.25 2.96 7.35
CA LYS A 116 -3.55 3.57 8.67
C LYS A 116 -3.00 2.79 9.86
N GLY A 117 -2.80 1.48 9.69
CA GLY A 117 -2.30 0.60 10.75
C GLY A 117 -1.10 -0.24 10.33
N TYR A 118 -0.46 0.00 9.19
CA TYR A 118 0.66 -0.86 8.76
C TYR A 118 1.64 -0.14 7.83
N VAL A 119 2.85 -0.66 7.75
CA VAL A 119 3.84 -0.32 6.71
C VAL A 119 4.33 -1.60 6.05
N THR A 120 4.41 -1.64 4.72
CA THR A 120 5.03 -2.74 3.97
C THR A 120 6.19 -2.25 3.13
N ILE A 121 7.33 -2.94 3.15
CA ILE A 121 8.53 -2.61 2.36
C ILE A 121 8.80 -3.76 1.39
N ALA A 122 8.76 -3.48 0.10
CA ALA A 122 8.83 -4.51 -0.94
C ALA A 122 10.20 -5.20 -1.01
N ALA A 123 11.29 -4.43 -0.88
CA ALA A 123 12.66 -4.94 -1.04
C ALA A 123 13.06 -5.99 0.01
N THR A 124 12.47 -5.91 1.20
CA THR A 124 12.78 -6.78 2.34
C THR A 124 11.61 -7.65 2.77
N GLU A 125 10.51 -7.62 1.99
CA GLU A 125 9.23 -8.26 2.33
C GLU A 125 8.74 -7.94 3.77
N THR A 126 9.17 -6.80 4.30
CA THR A 126 8.91 -6.44 5.70
C THR A 126 7.50 -5.91 5.87
N TYR A 127 6.84 -6.36 6.92
CA TYR A 127 5.53 -5.90 7.34
C TYR A 127 5.62 -5.40 8.79
N VAL A 128 5.33 -4.12 9.00
CA VAL A 128 5.33 -3.48 10.32
C VAL A 128 3.89 -3.15 10.69
N GLU A 129 3.42 -3.71 11.79
CA GLU A 129 2.14 -3.33 12.39
C GLU A 129 2.31 -2.04 13.20
N LEU A 130 1.42 -1.08 12.96
CA LEU A 130 1.36 0.16 13.74
C LEU A 130 0.35 0.02 14.88
N PRO A 131 0.43 0.83 15.95
CA PRO A 131 -0.60 0.88 16.97
C PRO A 131 -2.00 1.04 16.36
N GLY A 132 -2.94 0.22 16.84
CA GLY A 132 -4.28 0.14 16.25
C GLY A 132 -4.38 -0.68 14.96
N HIS A 133 -3.32 -1.40 14.56
CA HIS A 133 -3.39 -2.39 13.48
C HIS A 133 -4.50 -3.40 13.76
N ARG A 134 -5.31 -3.66 12.73
CA ARG A 134 -6.35 -4.67 12.77
C ARG A 134 -6.05 -5.68 11.67
N ALA A 135 -5.68 -6.90 12.07
CA ALA A 135 -5.50 -7.99 11.13
C ALA A 135 -6.86 -8.30 10.47
N GLY A 136 -7.02 -7.92 9.21
CA GLY A 136 -8.20 -8.19 8.41
C GLY A 136 -7.84 -8.17 6.94
N ARG A 137 -8.09 -9.28 6.23
CA ARG A 137 -8.04 -9.30 4.76
C ARG A 137 -9.26 -8.55 4.25
N GLY A 138 -9.13 -7.24 4.03
CA GLY A 138 -10.16 -6.40 3.39
C GLY A 138 -11.32 -5.98 4.30
N GLY A 139 -12.03 -4.94 3.87
CA GLY A 139 -13.13 -4.31 4.62
C GLY A 139 -14.27 -5.30 4.88
N GLY A 140 -14.43 -5.71 6.14
CA GLY A 140 -15.54 -6.56 6.59
C GLY A 140 -15.16 -7.87 7.29
N ALA A 141 -13.87 -8.18 7.49
CA ALA A 141 -13.49 -9.39 8.22
C ALA A 141 -13.92 -9.32 9.71
N PRO A 142 -14.55 -10.38 10.27
CA PRO A 142 -15.06 -10.39 11.64
C PRO A 142 -13.92 -10.28 12.68
N ARG A 143 -14.23 -9.56 13.77
CA ARG A 143 -13.36 -9.34 14.95
C ARG A 143 -12.87 -10.68 15.50
N VAL A 144 -11.59 -10.99 15.28
CA VAL A 144 -10.88 -11.99 16.09
C VAL A 144 -9.89 -11.21 16.95
N GLU A 145 -10.26 -10.96 18.20
CA GLU A 145 -9.36 -10.36 19.18
C GLU A 145 -8.21 -11.32 19.46
N ARG A 146 -7.05 -11.02 18.90
CA ARG A 146 -5.79 -11.64 19.33
C ARG A 146 -5.22 -10.79 20.45
N LEU A 147 -5.66 -11.10 21.66
CA LEU A 147 -5.11 -10.53 22.88
C LEU A 147 -3.75 -11.19 23.17
N GLY A 148 -2.81 -10.40 23.69
CA GLY A 148 -1.56 -10.89 24.27
C GLY A 148 -1.79 -11.63 25.59
N PRO A 149 -0.72 -12.13 26.24
CA PRO A 149 -0.83 -12.78 27.55
C PRO A 149 -1.44 -11.84 28.61
N ILE A 150 -1.99 -12.40 29.68
CA ILE A 150 -2.52 -11.59 30.78
C ILE A 150 -1.38 -10.80 31.45
N CYS A 151 -1.60 -9.51 31.65
CA CYS A 151 -0.66 -8.66 32.39
C CYS A 151 -0.52 -9.19 33.83
N PRO A 152 0.69 -9.53 34.30
CA PRO A 152 0.86 -10.09 35.65
C PRO A 152 0.63 -9.07 36.77
N ARG A 153 0.53 -7.77 36.43
CA ARG A 153 0.34 -6.67 37.39
C ARG A 153 -1.13 -6.28 37.54
N HIS A 154 -1.85 -6.14 36.44
CA HIS A 154 -3.24 -5.65 36.42
C HIS A 154 -4.25 -6.73 36.04
N PHE A 155 -3.79 -7.94 35.69
CA PHE A 155 -4.62 -9.09 35.31
C PHE A 155 -5.60 -8.80 34.15
N LEU A 156 -5.32 -7.78 33.35
CA LEU A 156 -6.03 -7.45 32.10
C LEU A 156 -5.34 -8.10 30.90
N ALA A 157 -6.11 -8.38 29.87
CA ALA A 157 -5.57 -8.84 28.59
C ALA A 157 -4.69 -7.75 27.96
N THR A 158 -3.49 -8.11 27.53
CA THR A 158 -2.55 -7.16 26.93
C THR A 158 -2.76 -7.04 25.43
N SER A 159 -2.22 -5.97 24.84
CA SER A 159 -1.91 -5.97 23.41
C SER A 159 -0.84 -7.03 23.09
N ILE A 160 -0.69 -7.39 21.82
CA ILE A 160 0.37 -8.34 21.39
C ILE A 160 1.78 -7.84 21.76
N ALA A 161 1.95 -6.53 21.93
CA ALA A 161 3.19 -5.90 22.42
C ALA A 161 3.43 -6.09 23.93
N GLY A 162 2.54 -6.78 24.65
CA GLY A 162 2.71 -7.13 26.07
C GLY A 162 2.35 -6.01 27.06
N VAL A 163 1.72 -4.93 26.59
CA VAL A 163 1.28 -3.80 27.42
C VAL A 163 -0.24 -3.79 27.53
N CYS A 164 -0.78 -3.64 28.75
CA CYS A 164 -2.21 -3.43 28.97
C CYS A 164 -2.52 -1.94 29.18
N ASP A 165 -3.74 -1.54 28.88
CA ASP A 165 -4.20 -0.14 28.95
C ASP A 165 -3.95 0.52 30.33
N ALA A 166 -4.05 -0.25 31.42
CA ALA A 166 -3.78 0.23 32.78
C ALA A 166 -2.29 0.43 33.12
N CYS A 167 -1.36 -0.01 32.25
CA CYS A 167 0.07 0.31 32.38
C CYS A 167 0.46 1.59 31.63
N GLU A 168 -0.42 2.09 30.76
CA GLU A 168 -0.21 3.32 29.99
C GLU A 168 -0.76 4.57 30.72
N SER A 169 -1.55 4.36 31.77
CA SER A 169 -2.11 5.36 32.70
C SER A 169 -1.34 5.42 34.01
#